data_AF-A0A7S1R0L6-F1
#
_entry.id   AF-A0A7S1R0L6-F1
#
_cell.length_a   1.000
_cell.length_b   1.000
_cell.length_c   1.000
_cell.angle_alpha   90.00
_cell.angle_beta   90.00
_cell.angle_gamma   90.00
#
_symmetry.space_group_name_H-M   'P 1'
#
loop_
_entity.id
_entity.type
_entity.pdbx_description
1 polymer ?
#
loop_
_entity_poly.entity_id
_entity_poly.type
_entity_poly.pdbx_seq_one_letter_code
_entity_poly.pdbx_strand_id
1 'polypeptide(L)'
;GAAPFTFTPEPQQHSSAAADQQHSAMVYASEELRRDPGFVLSAVEADPCALRYVAAALREDEEFVKAAVAQNGLAFAGAAPQLLQDRNFTLAAVRIDGRALSGALERYRGDKQVVLAAVLARGDALMHASAEMRANREVVLAAVESWGPALRYASEQLRGDREVVLVAVRRWGLALQHAVDELKSDREVVLAAVTNDGLALLHAACELSDDKELVLAAVGLWGAALEYASDRLRGDRETVLVAVGRWGVALQYAQPALKRDKEVVLAAVYTDGLSLPYASPELRGDRDVVLSAVRSCGSALAHASSQLRASKEVALAAVRARG
;
A
#
# COMPACT_ATOMS: atom_id res chain seq x y z
N GLY A 1 6.80 11.58 48.88
CA GLY A 1 7.35 11.71 47.52
C GLY A 1 6.54 10.81 46.63
N ALA A 2 5.82 11.39 45.67
CA ALA A 2 4.89 10.69 44.79
C ALA A 2 5.65 9.75 43.82
N ALA A 3 5.14 8.54 43.64
CA ALA A 3 5.59 7.58 42.63
C ALA A 3 4.99 7.92 41.26
N PRO A 4 5.70 7.66 40.14
CA PRO A 4 5.21 7.94 38.81
C PRO A 4 4.20 6.87 38.36
N PHE A 5 3.02 7.31 37.93
CA PHE A 5 2.02 6.48 37.27
C PHE A 5 2.56 6.03 35.90
N THR A 6 2.78 4.73 35.73
CA THR A 6 2.98 4.11 34.42
C THR A 6 1.62 3.86 33.78
N PHE A 7 1.32 4.62 32.71
CA PHE A 7 0.14 4.45 31.89
C PHE A 7 0.47 3.45 30.78
N THR A 8 0.08 2.19 30.95
CA THR A 8 0.02 1.20 29.86
C THR A 8 -1.41 1.17 29.33
N PRO A 9 -1.70 1.48 28.06
CA PRO A 9 -3.02 1.22 27.51
C PRO A 9 -3.10 -0.25 27.12
N GLU A 10 -3.88 -1.04 27.87
CA GLU A 10 -4.39 -2.31 27.38
C GLU A 10 -5.30 -2.08 26.16
N PRO A 11 -5.26 -2.93 25.13
CA PRO A 11 -6.18 -2.85 24.01
C PRO A 11 -7.56 -3.32 24.49
N GLN A 12 -8.42 -2.36 24.84
CA GLN A 12 -9.80 -2.64 25.21
C GLN A 12 -10.52 -3.32 24.03
N GLN A 13 -10.88 -4.58 24.23
CA GLN A 13 -11.96 -5.24 23.50
C GLN A 13 -13.28 -4.55 23.85
N HIS A 14 -13.64 -3.52 23.10
CA HIS A 14 -14.97 -2.94 23.13
C HIS A 14 -15.70 -3.22 21.81
N SER A 15 -16.59 -4.23 21.87
CA SER A 15 -17.95 -4.17 21.33
C SER A 15 -18.14 -3.42 20.00
N SER A 16 -18.02 -4.14 18.87
CA SER A 16 -18.41 -3.65 17.53
C SER A 16 -19.93 -3.56 17.31
N ALA A 17 -20.76 -3.76 18.34
CA ALA A 17 -22.21 -3.74 18.22
C ALA A 17 -22.86 -2.39 18.63
N ALA A 18 -22.09 -1.40 19.10
CA ALA A 18 -22.63 -0.15 19.67
C ALA A 18 -22.19 1.14 18.95
N ALA A 19 -21.42 1.06 17.87
CA ALA A 19 -20.94 2.25 17.12
C ALA A 19 -21.79 2.60 15.88
N ASP A 20 -22.72 1.75 15.46
CA ASP A 20 -23.48 1.90 14.20
C ASP A 20 -24.82 2.65 14.37
N GLN A 21 -24.82 3.77 15.08
CA GLN A 21 -25.85 4.81 14.91
C GLN A 21 -25.37 5.90 13.94
N GLN A 22 -24.83 5.51 12.79
CA GLN A 22 -24.67 6.44 11.68
C GLN A 22 -26.07 6.70 11.09
N HIS A 23 -26.61 7.88 11.39
CA HIS A 23 -27.92 8.33 10.94
C HIS A 23 -27.90 8.50 9.41
N SER A 24 -28.34 7.49 8.67
CA SER A 24 -28.56 7.64 7.24
C SER A 24 -29.60 8.74 7.00
N ALA A 25 -29.27 9.71 6.15
CA ALA A 25 -30.22 10.77 5.77
C ALA A 25 -31.48 10.21 5.08
N MET A 26 -31.40 8.95 4.61
CA MET A 26 -32.53 8.22 4.03
C MET A 26 -33.71 8.06 5.00
N VAL A 27 -33.48 8.12 6.31
CA VAL A 27 -34.53 8.12 7.35
C VAL A 27 -35.47 9.32 7.24
N TYR A 28 -35.06 10.41 6.59
CA TYR A 28 -35.85 11.62 6.41
C TYR A 28 -36.42 11.78 5.00
N ALA A 29 -36.05 10.91 4.05
CA ALA A 29 -36.58 10.95 2.70
C ALA A 29 -38.09 10.63 2.68
N SER A 30 -38.83 11.16 1.72
CA SER A 30 -40.26 10.85 1.57
C SER A 30 -40.47 9.37 1.24
N GLU A 31 -41.66 8.85 1.53
CA GLU A 31 -41.99 7.44 1.24
C GLU A 31 -41.92 7.12 -0.26
N GLU A 32 -42.23 8.10 -1.12
CA GLU A 32 -42.10 8.01 -2.58
C GLU A 32 -40.64 7.81 -3.00
N LEU A 33 -39.72 8.63 -2.49
CA LEU A 33 -38.28 8.51 -2.79
C LEU A 33 -37.69 7.20 -2.27
N ARG A 34 -38.19 6.68 -1.14
CA ARG A 34 -37.78 5.37 -0.61
C ARG A 34 -38.33 4.19 -1.40
N ARG A 35 -39.22 4.42 -2.36
CA ARG A 35 -39.75 3.43 -3.31
C ARG A 35 -39.14 3.55 -4.69
N ASP A 36 -38.45 4.64 -5.01
CA ASP A 36 -37.82 4.86 -6.31
C ASP A 36 -36.48 4.09 -6.39
N PRO A 37 -36.39 3.02 -7.22
CA PRO A 37 -35.18 2.22 -7.35
C PRO A 37 -33.96 3.05 -7.80
N GLY A 38 -34.17 4.01 -8.71
CA GLY A 38 -33.07 4.82 -9.25
C GLY A 38 -32.47 5.73 -8.19
N PHE A 39 -33.32 6.44 -7.46
CA PHE A 39 -32.91 7.27 -6.33
C PHE A 39 -32.20 6.46 -5.24
N VAL A 40 -32.74 5.30 -4.89
CA VAL A 40 -32.16 4.43 -3.85
C VAL A 40 -30.78 3.93 -4.26
N LEU A 41 -30.56 3.51 -5.51
CA LEU A 41 -29.24 3.05 -5.96
C LEU A 41 -28.18 4.15 -5.87
N SER A 42 -28.54 5.39 -6.24
CA SER A 42 -27.65 6.55 -6.05
C SER A 42 -27.39 6.84 -4.57
N ALA A 43 -28.39 6.67 -3.71
CA ALA A 43 -28.23 6.83 -2.27
C ALA A 43 -27.29 5.76 -1.68
N VAL A 44 -27.39 4.51 -2.14
CA VAL A 44 -26.55 3.38 -1.69
C VAL A 44 -25.08 3.55 -2.09
N GLU A 45 -24.83 4.16 -3.24
CA GLU A 45 -23.47 4.50 -3.67
C GLU A 45 -22.77 5.44 -2.67
N ALA A 46 -23.49 6.45 -2.18
CA ALA A 46 -22.97 7.42 -1.20
C ALA A 46 -23.02 6.90 0.25
N ASP A 47 -24.06 6.15 0.62
CA ASP A 47 -24.30 5.62 1.96
C ASP A 47 -24.84 4.18 1.89
N PRO A 48 -24.02 3.15 2.16
CA PRO A 48 -24.48 1.76 2.11
C PRO A 48 -25.58 1.45 3.13
N CYS A 49 -25.66 2.19 4.24
CA CYS A 49 -26.72 2.01 5.24
C CYS A 49 -28.08 2.50 4.75
N ALA A 50 -28.14 3.28 3.66
CA ALA A 50 -29.38 3.77 3.08
C ALA A 50 -30.37 2.63 2.75
N LEU A 51 -29.85 1.48 2.30
CA LEU A 51 -30.68 0.31 1.96
C LEU A 51 -31.51 -0.17 3.16
N ARG A 52 -31.07 0.03 4.42
CA ARG A 52 -31.83 -0.39 5.61
C ARG A 52 -33.15 0.37 5.80
N TYR A 53 -33.25 1.57 5.22
CA TYR A 53 -34.35 2.51 5.46
C TYR A 53 -35.33 2.62 4.31
N VAL A 54 -35.14 1.86 3.23
CA VAL A 54 -36.01 1.89 2.05
C VAL A 54 -37.22 0.97 2.20
N ALA A 55 -38.18 1.07 1.26
CA ALA A 55 -39.39 0.27 1.28
C ALA A 55 -39.08 -1.24 1.36
N ALA A 56 -39.82 -1.97 2.19
CA ALA A 56 -39.61 -3.41 2.39
C ALA A 56 -39.61 -4.20 1.08
N ALA A 57 -40.51 -3.85 0.15
CA ALA A 57 -40.59 -4.48 -1.17
C ALA A 57 -39.27 -4.44 -1.95
N LEU A 58 -38.50 -3.34 -1.87
CA LEU A 58 -37.19 -3.24 -2.52
C LEU A 58 -36.11 -4.06 -1.80
N ARG A 59 -36.20 -4.16 -0.46
CA ARG A 59 -35.25 -4.96 0.33
C ARG A 59 -35.48 -6.46 0.20
N GLU A 60 -36.67 -6.85 -0.23
CA GLU A 60 -37.08 -8.24 -0.50
C GLU A 60 -36.85 -8.64 -1.96
N ASP A 61 -36.67 -7.68 -2.86
CA ASP A 61 -36.38 -7.91 -4.28
C ASP A 61 -34.91 -8.31 -4.48
N GLU A 62 -34.70 -9.56 -4.87
CA GLU A 62 -33.38 -10.15 -5.08
C GLU A 62 -32.55 -9.39 -6.11
N GLU A 63 -33.15 -9.02 -7.24
CA GLU A 63 -32.45 -8.37 -8.36
C GLU A 63 -32.11 -6.92 -8.01
N PHE A 64 -33.02 -6.24 -7.32
CA PHE A 64 -32.75 -4.90 -6.82
C PHE A 64 -31.60 -4.89 -5.80
N VAL A 65 -31.60 -5.81 -4.83
CA VAL A 65 -30.54 -5.87 -3.82
C VAL A 65 -29.20 -6.23 -4.46
N LYS A 66 -29.16 -7.11 -5.47
CA LYS A 66 -27.93 -7.36 -6.26
C LYS A 66 -27.43 -6.11 -6.96
N ALA A 67 -28.32 -5.30 -7.54
CA ALA A 67 -27.95 -4.02 -8.14
C ALA A 67 -27.39 -3.05 -7.08
N ALA A 68 -27.97 -3.01 -5.88
CA ALA A 68 -27.45 -2.22 -4.77
C ALA A 68 -26.06 -2.69 -4.30
N VAL A 69 -25.84 -4.01 -4.23
CA VAL A 69 -24.53 -4.61 -3.92
C VAL A 69 -23.49 -4.28 -4.98
N ALA A 70 -23.89 -4.23 -6.26
CA ALA A 70 -23.00 -3.83 -7.35
C ALA A 70 -22.51 -2.37 -7.23
N GLN A 71 -23.36 -1.47 -6.69
CA GLN A 71 -22.95 -0.09 -6.39
C GLN A 71 -22.05 -0.04 -5.15
N ASN A 72 -22.43 -0.76 -4.09
CA ASN A 72 -21.67 -0.81 -2.85
C ASN A 72 -21.93 -2.12 -2.10
N GLY A 73 -20.94 -3.02 -2.03
CA GLY A 73 -21.13 -4.33 -1.40
C GLY A 73 -21.51 -4.29 0.08
N LEU A 74 -21.23 -3.21 0.81
CA LEU A 74 -21.66 -3.04 2.21
C LEU A 74 -23.18 -2.89 2.34
N ALA A 75 -23.88 -2.53 1.27
CA ALA A 75 -25.33 -2.42 1.24
C ALA A 75 -26.02 -3.76 1.50
N PHE A 76 -25.34 -4.89 1.28
CA PHE A 76 -25.88 -6.23 1.53
C PHE A 76 -26.49 -6.38 2.93
N ALA A 77 -25.92 -5.73 3.96
CA ALA A 77 -26.43 -5.75 5.33
C ALA A 77 -27.84 -5.13 5.49
N GLY A 78 -28.30 -4.34 4.51
CA GLY A 78 -29.64 -3.75 4.48
C GLY A 78 -30.72 -4.61 3.83
N ALA A 79 -30.36 -5.76 3.25
CA ALA A 79 -31.30 -6.69 2.64
C ALA A 79 -32.31 -7.24 3.67
N ALA A 80 -33.46 -7.72 3.19
CA ALA A 80 -34.45 -8.34 4.04
C ALA A 80 -33.89 -9.61 4.73
N PRO A 81 -34.28 -9.92 5.99
CA PRO A 81 -33.77 -11.07 6.72
C PRO A 81 -33.94 -12.42 5.99
N GLN A 82 -34.96 -12.55 5.15
CA GLN A 82 -35.24 -13.73 4.34
C GLN A 82 -34.12 -13.97 3.31
N LEU A 83 -33.69 -12.91 2.62
CA LEU A 83 -32.58 -12.96 1.66
C LEU A 83 -31.25 -13.22 2.37
N LEU A 84 -31.03 -12.62 3.54
CA LEU A 84 -29.82 -12.84 4.35
C LEU A 84 -29.70 -14.28 4.88
N GLN A 85 -30.81 -15.02 4.96
CA GLN A 85 -30.85 -16.44 5.31
C GLN A 85 -30.71 -17.36 4.09
N ASP A 86 -30.76 -16.82 2.87
CA ASP A 86 -30.54 -17.60 1.67
C ASP A 86 -29.04 -17.65 1.34
N ARG A 87 -28.52 -18.87 1.36
CA ARG A 87 -27.12 -19.16 1.03
C ARG A 87 -26.80 -18.83 -0.43
N ASN A 88 -27.68 -19.16 -1.36
CA ASN A 88 -27.45 -18.96 -2.79
C ASN A 88 -27.45 -17.47 -3.12
N PHE A 89 -28.36 -16.72 -2.50
CA PHE A 89 -28.37 -15.27 -2.59
C PHE A 89 -27.08 -14.66 -2.05
N THR A 90 -26.67 -15.07 -0.84
CA THR A 90 -25.40 -14.61 -0.24
C THR A 90 -24.22 -14.91 -1.15
N LEU A 91 -24.17 -16.12 -1.72
CA LEU A 91 -23.12 -16.53 -2.66
C LEU A 91 -23.12 -15.68 -3.94
N ALA A 92 -24.29 -15.32 -4.47
CA ALA A 92 -24.41 -14.44 -5.63
C ALA A 92 -23.93 -13.02 -5.29
N ALA A 93 -24.32 -12.49 -4.13
CA ALA A 93 -23.93 -11.15 -3.69
C ALA A 93 -22.41 -11.00 -3.48
N VAL A 94 -21.76 -11.97 -2.83
CA VAL A 94 -20.29 -11.92 -2.60
C VAL A 94 -19.47 -12.06 -3.88
N ARG A 95 -20.04 -12.65 -4.94
CA ARG A 95 -19.42 -12.70 -6.28
C ARG A 95 -19.48 -11.36 -7.00
N ILE A 96 -20.50 -10.55 -6.72
CA ILE A 96 -20.63 -9.20 -7.26
C ILE A 96 -19.62 -8.28 -6.56
N ASP A 97 -19.62 -8.28 -5.22
CA ASP A 97 -18.66 -7.53 -4.42
C ASP A 97 -18.34 -8.30 -3.13
N GLY A 98 -17.07 -8.68 -2.94
CA GLY A 98 -16.60 -9.40 -1.76
C GLY A 98 -16.89 -8.69 -0.42
N ARG A 99 -17.13 -7.37 -0.42
CA ARG A 99 -17.58 -6.62 0.79
C ARG A 99 -18.88 -7.12 1.35
N ALA A 100 -19.75 -7.72 0.54
CA ALA A 100 -21.03 -8.26 0.98
C ALA A 100 -20.87 -9.29 2.12
N LEU A 101 -19.70 -9.94 2.22
CA LEU A 101 -19.39 -10.87 3.32
C LEU A 101 -19.47 -10.20 4.71
N SER A 102 -19.24 -8.88 4.80
CA SER A 102 -19.35 -8.11 6.03
C SER A 102 -20.78 -8.01 6.58
N GLY A 103 -21.80 -8.14 5.71
CA GLY A 103 -23.20 -8.17 6.09
C GLY A 103 -23.76 -9.59 6.22
N ALA A 104 -23.01 -10.61 5.80
CA ALA A 104 -23.42 -12.00 5.86
C ALA A 104 -23.51 -12.53 7.30
N LEU A 105 -24.42 -13.47 7.53
CA LEU A 105 -24.55 -14.19 8.80
C LEU A 105 -23.28 -14.97 9.12
N GLU A 106 -22.98 -15.15 10.41
CA GLU A 106 -21.76 -15.82 10.87
C GLU A 106 -21.57 -17.21 10.24
N ARG A 107 -22.67 -17.96 10.07
CA ARG A 107 -22.64 -19.28 9.40
C ARG A 107 -22.07 -19.24 7.97
N TYR A 108 -22.27 -18.13 7.25
CA TYR A 108 -21.76 -17.95 5.88
C TYR A 108 -20.35 -17.34 5.85
N ARG A 109 -19.96 -16.61 6.90
CA ARG A 109 -18.56 -16.20 7.11
C ARG A 109 -17.65 -17.38 7.45
N GLY A 110 -18.22 -18.49 7.93
CA GLY A 110 -17.55 -19.78 8.07
C GLY A 110 -17.75 -20.75 6.89
N ASP A 111 -18.60 -20.42 5.91
CA ASP A 111 -18.80 -21.29 4.75
C ASP A 111 -17.67 -21.10 3.75
N LYS A 112 -16.83 -22.13 3.62
CA LYS A 112 -15.65 -22.11 2.74
C LYS A 112 -15.98 -21.66 1.32
N GLN A 113 -17.09 -22.11 0.71
CA GLN A 113 -17.40 -21.75 -0.68
C GLN A 113 -17.83 -20.29 -0.82
N VAL A 114 -18.61 -19.78 0.15
CA VAL A 114 -19.04 -18.38 0.17
C VAL A 114 -17.83 -17.48 0.37
N VAL A 115 -16.97 -17.80 1.35
CA VAL A 115 -15.75 -17.02 1.61
C VAL A 115 -14.79 -17.09 0.42
N LEU A 116 -14.59 -18.26 -0.19
CA LEU A 116 -13.74 -18.41 -1.36
C LEU A 116 -14.23 -17.54 -2.52
N ALA A 117 -15.55 -17.51 -2.77
CA ALA A 117 -16.13 -16.63 -3.79
C ALA A 117 -15.91 -15.15 -3.46
N ALA A 118 -16.04 -14.76 -2.18
CA ALA A 118 -15.82 -13.38 -1.73
C ALA A 118 -14.37 -12.93 -1.92
N VAL A 119 -13.39 -13.75 -1.53
CA VAL A 119 -11.97 -13.39 -1.64
C VAL A 119 -11.47 -13.39 -3.08
N LEU A 120 -12.04 -14.24 -3.94
CA LEU A 120 -11.76 -14.21 -5.38
C LEU A 120 -12.28 -12.93 -6.03
N ALA A 121 -13.45 -12.43 -5.62
CA ALA A 121 -13.97 -11.14 -6.07
C ALA A 121 -13.15 -9.96 -5.51
N ARG A 122 -12.72 -10.04 -4.24
CA ARG A 122 -11.96 -8.99 -3.57
C ARG A 122 -11.13 -9.56 -2.41
N GLY A 123 -9.80 -9.59 -2.53
CA GLY A 123 -8.94 -10.30 -1.56
C GLY A 123 -9.04 -9.82 -0.11
N ASP A 124 -9.33 -8.54 0.12
CA ASP A 124 -9.51 -7.99 1.48
C ASP A 124 -10.83 -8.43 2.15
N ALA A 125 -11.75 -9.07 1.42
CA ALA A 125 -12.95 -9.70 2.01
C ALA A 125 -12.59 -10.73 3.10
N LEU A 126 -11.36 -11.27 3.09
CA LEU A 126 -10.83 -12.17 4.12
C LEU A 126 -10.98 -11.58 5.54
N MET A 127 -10.96 -10.26 5.71
CA MET A 127 -11.12 -9.63 7.02
C MET A 127 -12.49 -9.89 7.67
N HIS A 128 -13.50 -10.21 6.87
CA HIS A 128 -14.86 -10.49 7.33
C HIS A 128 -15.13 -11.99 7.49
N ALA A 129 -14.18 -12.85 7.11
CA ALA A 129 -14.30 -14.29 7.28
C ALA A 129 -14.13 -14.70 8.75
N SER A 130 -14.69 -15.86 9.12
CA SER A 130 -14.53 -16.44 10.45
C SER A 130 -13.05 -16.72 10.76
N ALA A 131 -12.70 -16.83 12.04
CA ALA A 131 -11.33 -17.17 12.43
C ALA A 131 -10.84 -18.49 11.81
N GLU A 132 -11.74 -19.47 11.68
CA GLU A 132 -11.46 -20.76 11.02
C GLU A 132 -11.11 -20.56 9.54
N MET A 133 -11.84 -19.71 8.83
CA MET A 133 -11.56 -19.41 7.41
C MET A 133 -10.30 -18.58 7.22
N ARG A 134 -9.98 -17.69 8.17
CA ARG A 134 -8.69 -16.95 8.18
C ARG A 134 -7.50 -17.85 8.52
N ALA A 135 -7.73 -19.02 9.11
CA ALA A 135 -6.75 -20.09 9.29
C ALA A 135 -6.83 -21.17 8.20
N ASN A 136 -7.74 -21.05 7.23
CA ASN A 136 -7.87 -21.99 6.14
C ASN A 136 -6.89 -21.64 5.02
N ARG A 137 -5.92 -22.52 4.79
CA ARG A 137 -4.84 -22.30 3.83
C ARG A 137 -5.32 -22.01 2.41
N GLU A 138 -6.32 -22.72 1.92
CA GLU A 138 -6.83 -22.55 0.55
C GLU A 138 -7.53 -21.20 0.36
N VAL A 139 -8.33 -20.80 1.36
CA VAL A 139 -9.00 -19.49 1.36
C VAL A 139 -7.99 -18.36 1.42
N VAL A 140 -6.98 -18.47 2.29
CA VAL A 140 -5.93 -17.45 2.42
C VAL A 140 -5.09 -17.37 1.15
N LEU A 141 -4.71 -18.48 0.53
CA LEU A 141 -4.00 -18.49 -0.76
C LEU A 141 -4.78 -17.74 -1.83
N ALA A 142 -6.07 -18.04 -2.01
CA ALA A 142 -6.91 -17.33 -2.96
C ALA A 142 -7.01 -15.83 -2.66
N ALA A 143 -7.07 -15.45 -1.38
CA ALA A 143 -7.10 -14.06 -0.96
C ALA A 143 -5.80 -13.30 -1.28
N VAL A 144 -4.64 -13.91 -0.99
CA VAL A 144 -3.32 -13.26 -1.24
C VAL A 144 -2.95 -13.24 -2.72
N GLU A 145 -3.41 -14.22 -3.52
CA GLU A 145 -3.27 -14.19 -4.99
C GLU A 145 -4.05 -13.03 -5.61
N SER A 146 -5.25 -12.76 -5.08
CA SER A 146 -6.10 -11.63 -5.48
C SER A 146 -5.50 -10.29 -5.02
N TRP A 147 -5.14 -10.18 -3.75
CA TRP A 147 -4.57 -8.98 -3.15
C TRP A 147 -3.59 -9.33 -2.03
N GLY A 148 -2.28 -9.24 -2.30
CA GLY A 148 -1.21 -9.68 -1.38
C GLY A 148 -1.32 -9.14 0.05
N PRO A 149 -1.69 -7.86 0.28
CA PRO A 149 -1.90 -7.33 1.63
C PRO A 149 -3.01 -8.03 2.43
N ALA A 150 -3.87 -8.87 1.82
CA ALA A 150 -4.82 -9.73 2.53
C ALA A 150 -4.14 -10.63 3.57
N LEU A 151 -2.83 -10.89 3.41
CA LEU A 151 -2.01 -11.62 4.38
C LEU A 151 -2.16 -11.08 5.81
N ARG A 152 -2.40 -9.78 6.00
CA ARG A 152 -2.62 -9.16 7.32
C ARG A 152 -3.81 -9.74 8.10
N TYR A 153 -4.77 -10.33 7.41
CA TYR A 153 -5.99 -10.88 8.01
C TYR A 153 -5.89 -12.38 8.29
N ALA A 154 -4.92 -13.06 7.67
CA ALA A 154 -4.67 -14.47 7.89
C ALA A 154 -4.28 -14.76 9.35
N SER A 155 -4.46 -16.00 9.77
CA SER A 155 -3.96 -16.45 11.07
C SER A 155 -2.44 -16.32 11.15
N GLU A 156 -1.92 -16.17 12.36
CA GLU A 156 -0.47 -16.06 12.57
C GLU A 156 0.29 -17.26 11.99
N GLN A 157 -0.26 -18.47 12.07
CA GLN A 157 0.35 -19.66 11.46
C GLN A 157 0.52 -19.51 9.95
N LEU A 158 -0.48 -18.94 9.25
CA LEU A 158 -0.40 -18.74 7.80
C LEU A 158 0.42 -17.50 7.40
N ARG A 159 0.56 -16.52 8.29
CA ARG A 159 1.55 -15.43 8.13
C ARG A 159 2.99 -15.92 8.31
N GLY A 160 3.17 -17.08 8.94
CA GLY A 160 4.43 -17.85 9.01
C GLY A 160 4.53 -19.00 8.01
N ASP A 161 3.51 -19.25 7.18
CA ASP A 161 3.59 -20.23 6.10
C ASP A 161 4.38 -19.61 4.95
N ARG A 162 5.58 -20.14 4.74
CA ARG A 162 6.53 -19.67 3.73
C ARG A 162 5.94 -19.63 2.33
N GLU A 163 5.14 -20.62 1.94
CA GLU A 163 4.55 -20.66 0.60
C GLU A 163 3.46 -19.60 0.44
N VAL A 164 2.62 -19.42 1.46
CA VAL A 164 1.58 -18.39 1.46
C VAL A 164 2.20 -16.99 1.35
N VAL A 165 3.26 -16.73 2.13
CA VAL A 165 3.97 -15.45 2.08
C VAL A 165 4.65 -15.24 0.73
N LEU A 166 5.30 -16.27 0.17
CA LEU A 166 5.90 -16.19 -1.17
C LEU A 166 4.88 -15.83 -2.24
N VAL A 167 3.68 -16.42 -2.20
CA VAL A 167 2.61 -16.06 -3.14
C VAL A 167 2.19 -14.60 -2.97
N ALA A 168 2.05 -14.12 -1.73
CA ALA A 168 1.68 -12.73 -1.46
C ALA A 168 2.73 -11.73 -1.99
N VAL A 169 4.02 -11.95 -1.69
CA VAL A 169 5.08 -10.97 -1.99
C VAL A 169 5.49 -10.93 -3.47
N ARG A 170 5.28 -12.02 -4.22
CA ARG A 170 5.66 -12.11 -5.64
C ARG A 170 5.03 -11.04 -6.53
N ARG A 171 3.81 -10.60 -6.19
CA ARG A 171 3.09 -9.54 -6.93
C ARG A 171 2.94 -8.25 -6.11
N TRP A 172 3.09 -8.34 -4.81
CA TRP A 172 2.88 -7.24 -3.87
C TRP A 172 4.03 -7.21 -2.86
N GLY A 173 5.20 -6.69 -3.25
CA GLY A 173 6.39 -6.76 -2.39
C GLY A 173 6.16 -6.22 -0.96
N LEU A 174 5.36 -5.16 -0.82
CA LEU A 174 4.98 -4.60 0.50
C LEU A 174 4.13 -5.52 1.38
N ALA A 175 3.59 -6.63 0.86
CA ALA A 175 2.91 -7.64 1.67
C ALA A 175 3.87 -8.27 2.70
N LEU A 176 5.19 -8.17 2.50
CA LEU A 176 6.21 -8.61 3.46
C LEU A 176 6.02 -8.00 4.86
N GLN A 177 5.48 -6.78 4.96
CA GLN A 177 5.20 -6.13 6.25
C GLN A 177 4.26 -6.93 7.17
N HIS A 178 3.44 -7.82 6.58
CA HIS A 178 2.46 -8.63 7.29
C HIS A 178 2.95 -10.04 7.63
N ALA A 179 4.10 -10.46 7.10
CA ALA A 179 4.72 -11.72 7.47
C ALA A 179 5.19 -11.71 8.93
N VAL A 180 5.43 -12.89 9.48
CA VAL A 180 6.14 -13.03 10.77
C VAL A 180 7.62 -12.70 10.61
N ASP A 181 8.29 -12.35 11.71
CA ASP A 181 9.66 -11.84 11.67
C ASP A 181 10.65 -12.88 11.15
N GLU A 182 10.41 -14.17 11.40
CA GLU A 182 11.22 -15.26 10.86
C GLU A 182 11.27 -15.25 9.32
N LEU A 183 10.15 -14.91 8.66
CA LEU A 183 10.08 -14.82 7.20
C LEU A 183 10.56 -13.47 6.66
N LYS A 184 10.59 -12.42 7.49
CA LYS A 184 11.28 -11.15 7.14
C LYS A 184 12.79 -11.27 7.18
N SER A 185 13.31 -12.30 7.85
CA SER A 185 14.72 -12.69 7.83
C SER A 185 15.03 -13.78 6.79
N ASP A 186 14.02 -14.40 6.16
CA ASP A 186 14.23 -15.36 5.08
C ASP A 186 14.65 -14.61 3.80
N ARG A 187 15.92 -14.77 3.46
CA ARG A 187 16.54 -14.13 2.31
C ARG A 187 15.78 -14.36 1.01
N GLU A 188 15.26 -15.56 0.76
CA GLU A 188 14.56 -15.86 -0.49
C GLU A 188 13.19 -15.18 -0.54
N VAL A 189 12.48 -15.13 0.60
CA VAL A 189 11.21 -14.43 0.72
C VAL A 189 11.41 -12.92 0.50
N VAL A 190 12.41 -12.34 1.15
CA VAL A 190 12.72 -10.91 0.98
C VAL A 190 13.20 -10.62 -0.44
N LEU A 191 14.02 -11.48 -1.04
CA LEU A 191 14.44 -11.32 -2.43
C LEU A 191 13.24 -11.33 -3.39
N ALA A 192 12.28 -12.23 -3.18
CA ALA A 192 11.04 -12.26 -3.97
C ALA A 192 10.20 -10.99 -3.79
N ALA A 193 10.23 -10.36 -2.61
CA ALA A 193 9.55 -9.11 -2.34
C ALA A 193 10.25 -7.91 -3.02
N VAL A 194 11.56 -7.75 -2.83
CA VAL A 194 12.33 -6.59 -3.32
C VAL A 194 12.48 -6.56 -4.84
N THR A 195 12.46 -7.73 -5.49
CA THR A 195 12.50 -7.83 -6.96
C THR A 195 11.20 -7.33 -7.60
N ASN A 196 10.09 -7.31 -6.88
CA ASN A 196 8.83 -6.74 -7.33
C ASN A 196 8.66 -5.28 -6.87
N ASP A 197 9.05 -4.98 -5.63
CA ASP A 197 8.99 -3.65 -5.03
C ASP A 197 10.21 -3.38 -4.16
N GLY A 198 11.15 -2.56 -4.66
CA GLY A 198 12.40 -2.24 -3.97
C GLY A 198 12.21 -1.62 -2.57
N LEU A 199 11.05 -1.00 -2.30
CA LEU A 199 10.74 -0.46 -0.97
C LEU A 199 10.39 -1.56 0.06
N ALA A 200 10.15 -2.81 -0.37
CA ALA A 200 9.95 -3.94 0.54
C ALA A 200 11.16 -4.17 1.46
N LEU A 201 12.34 -3.67 1.10
CA LEU A 201 13.54 -3.69 1.93
C LEU A 201 13.33 -3.05 3.31
N LEU A 202 12.46 -2.04 3.42
CA LEU A 202 12.07 -1.41 4.69
C LEU A 202 11.55 -2.42 5.72
N HIS A 203 10.89 -3.49 5.25
CA HIS A 203 10.27 -4.49 6.11
C HIS A 203 11.14 -5.73 6.32
N ALA A 204 12.30 -5.81 5.66
CA ALA A 204 13.25 -6.88 5.88
C ALA A 204 13.91 -6.75 7.26
N ALA A 205 14.41 -7.86 7.77
CA ALA A 205 15.24 -7.83 8.97
C ALA A 205 16.52 -7.03 8.73
N CYS A 206 17.06 -6.40 9.78
CA CYS A 206 18.18 -5.46 9.64
C CYS A 206 19.45 -6.15 9.11
N GLU A 207 19.61 -7.45 9.32
CA GLU A 207 20.70 -8.25 8.78
C GLU A 207 20.68 -8.29 7.24
N LEU A 208 19.49 -8.25 6.62
CA LEU A 208 19.33 -8.26 5.17
C LEU A 208 19.52 -6.89 4.52
N SER A 209 19.41 -5.80 5.30
CA SER A 209 19.77 -4.45 4.84
C SER A 209 21.26 -4.31 4.47
N ASP A 210 22.07 -5.28 4.91
CA ASP A 210 23.51 -5.33 4.73
C ASP A 210 23.93 -6.38 3.69
N ASP A 211 22.97 -7.14 3.13
CA ASP A 211 23.17 -8.06 2.02
C ASP A 211 23.30 -7.26 0.71
N LYS A 212 24.51 -7.22 0.17
CA LYS A 212 24.83 -6.43 -1.02
C LYS A 212 24.01 -6.84 -2.25
N GLU A 213 23.79 -8.13 -2.48
CA GLU A 213 23.05 -8.59 -3.66
C GLU A 213 21.57 -8.18 -3.56
N LEU A 214 20.99 -8.31 -2.38
CA LEU A 214 19.61 -7.97 -2.11
C LEU A 214 19.37 -6.45 -2.24
N VAL A 215 20.27 -5.65 -1.66
CA VAL A 215 20.22 -4.19 -1.78
C VAL A 215 20.41 -3.75 -3.23
N LEU A 216 21.35 -4.36 -3.98
CA LEU A 216 21.55 -4.06 -5.41
C LEU A 216 20.28 -4.34 -6.23
N ALA A 217 19.58 -5.44 -5.95
CA ALA A 217 18.29 -5.74 -6.58
C ALA A 217 17.24 -4.67 -6.28
N ALA A 218 17.14 -4.24 -5.01
CA ALA A 218 16.18 -3.24 -4.57
C ALA A 218 16.45 -1.85 -5.20
N VAL A 219 17.70 -1.37 -5.13
CA VAL A 219 18.08 -0.03 -5.65
C VAL A 219 18.05 0.05 -7.17
N GLY A 220 18.28 -1.08 -7.86
CA GLY A 220 18.17 -1.16 -9.32
C GLY A 220 16.74 -0.92 -9.82
N LEU A 221 15.73 -1.29 -9.02
CA LEU A 221 14.33 -1.01 -9.33
C LEU A 221 13.95 0.40 -8.87
N TRP A 222 14.21 0.72 -7.60
CA TRP A 222 13.89 2.01 -6.97
C TRP A 222 15.09 2.55 -6.20
N GLY A 223 15.74 3.60 -6.69
CA GLY A 223 16.93 4.17 -6.05
C GLY A 223 16.68 4.68 -4.62
N ALA A 224 15.43 5.00 -4.28
CA ALA A 224 15.04 5.36 -2.91
C ALA A 224 15.20 4.21 -1.90
N ALA A 225 15.23 2.95 -2.36
CA ALA A 225 15.51 1.81 -1.49
C ALA A 225 16.89 1.89 -0.81
N LEU A 226 17.81 2.73 -1.33
CA LEU A 226 19.10 3.01 -0.69
C LEU A 226 18.94 3.58 0.72
N GLU A 227 17.82 4.25 1.03
CA GLU A 227 17.49 4.72 2.38
C GLU A 227 17.53 3.62 3.42
N TYR A 228 17.06 2.42 3.05
CA TYR A 228 16.90 1.26 3.93
C TYR A 228 18.08 0.31 3.91
N ALA A 229 19.13 0.62 3.14
CA ALA A 229 20.37 -0.12 3.17
C ALA A 229 21.21 0.23 4.42
N SER A 230 22.08 -0.70 4.82
CA SER A 230 23.02 -0.47 5.92
C SER A 230 23.94 0.72 5.65
N ASP A 231 24.48 1.33 6.71
CA ASP A 231 25.46 2.43 6.57
C ASP A 231 26.65 2.05 5.69
N ARG A 232 27.09 0.79 5.76
CA ARG A 232 28.16 0.27 4.91
C ARG A 232 27.79 0.34 3.44
N LEU A 233 26.59 -0.14 3.07
CA LEU A 233 26.15 -0.16 1.67
C LEU A 233 25.73 1.22 1.15
N ARG A 234 25.25 2.12 2.01
CA ARG A 234 25.07 3.54 1.67
C ARG A 234 26.40 4.27 1.45
N GLY A 235 27.50 3.71 1.95
CA GLY A 235 28.88 4.15 1.69
C GLY A 235 29.60 3.32 0.62
N ASP A 236 28.98 2.28 0.08
CA ASP A 236 29.55 1.45 -0.97
C ASP A 236 29.37 2.12 -2.32
N ARG A 237 30.49 2.49 -2.94
CA ARG A 237 30.50 3.28 -4.17
C ARG A 237 29.73 2.60 -5.31
N GLU A 238 29.85 1.29 -5.45
CA GLU A 238 29.15 0.52 -6.49
C GLU A 238 27.63 0.55 -6.28
N THR A 239 27.17 0.27 -5.05
CA THR A 239 25.75 0.28 -4.68
C THR A 239 25.12 1.65 -4.94
N VAL A 240 25.81 2.73 -4.53
CA VAL A 240 25.32 4.09 -4.76
C VAL A 240 25.31 4.45 -6.24
N LEU A 241 26.32 4.05 -7.02
CA LEU A 241 26.33 4.28 -8.47
C LEU A 241 25.14 3.60 -9.17
N VAL A 242 24.78 2.38 -8.78
CA VAL A 242 23.58 1.70 -9.30
C VAL A 242 22.32 2.49 -8.96
N ALA A 243 22.19 2.95 -7.71
CA ALA A 243 21.03 3.72 -7.27
C ALA A 243 20.86 5.05 -8.04
N VAL A 244 21.94 5.85 -8.15
CA VAL A 244 21.90 7.16 -8.82
C VAL A 244 21.86 7.06 -10.35
N GLY A 245 22.30 5.92 -10.91
CA GLY A 245 22.36 5.68 -12.35
C GLY A 245 21.00 5.72 -13.06
N ARG A 246 19.91 5.50 -12.32
CA ARG A 246 18.54 5.68 -12.82
C ARG A 246 17.75 6.75 -12.04
N TRP A 247 18.12 6.99 -10.79
CA TRP A 247 17.40 7.87 -9.89
C TRP A 247 18.37 8.86 -9.23
N GLY A 248 18.69 9.98 -9.90
CA GLY A 248 19.67 10.94 -9.38
C GLY A 248 19.38 11.42 -7.95
N VAL A 249 18.10 11.56 -7.59
CA VAL A 249 17.65 11.88 -6.22
C VAL A 249 18.08 10.88 -5.15
N ALA A 250 18.43 9.64 -5.51
CA ALA A 250 18.94 8.63 -4.58
C ALA A 250 20.24 9.08 -3.89
N LEU A 251 20.98 10.04 -4.48
CA LEU A 251 22.17 10.65 -3.87
C LEU A 251 21.87 11.20 -2.46
N GLN A 252 20.64 11.61 -2.17
CA GLN A 252 20.25 12.09 -0.84
C GLN A 252 20.47 11.07 0.27
N TYR A 253 20.40 9.77 -0.04
CA TYR A 253 20.56 8.67 0.90
C TYR A 253 22.00 8.16 1.02
N ALA A 254 22.89 8.58 0.12
CA ALA A 254 24.30 8.20 0.18
C ALA A 254 25.01 8.80 1.40
N GLN A 255 26.06 8.12 1.86
CA GLN A 255 26.93 8.61 2.93
C GLN A 255 27.65 9.92 2.51
N PRO A 256 28.00 10.81 3.46
CA PRO A 256 28.64 12.09 3.16
C PRO A 256 29.93 11.98 2.31
N ALA A 257 30.67 10.88 2.45
CA ALA A 257 31.87 10.63 1.65
C ALA A 257 31.57 10.53 0.14
N LEU A 258 30.48 9.84 -0.24
CA LEU A 258 30.10 9.68 -1.64
C LEU A 258 29.38 10.92 -2.19
N LYS A 259 28.78 11.75 -1.34
CA LYS A 259 28.28 13.09 -1.73
C LYS A 259 29.39 14.08 -2.07
N ARG A 260 30.65 13.75 -1.75
CA ARG A 260 31.88 14.48 -2.13
C ARG A 260 32.63 13.81 -3.27
N ASP A 261 32.22 12.61 -3.69
CA ASP A 261 32.82 11.92 -4.82
C ASP A 261 32.29 12.57 -6.11
N LYS A 262 33.18 13.22 -6.86
CA LYS A 262 32.82 13.94 -8.09
C LYS A 262 32.20 13.02 -9.13
N GLU A 263 32.65 11.76 -9.25
CA GLU A 263 32.13 10.82 -10.24
C GLU A 263 30.72 10.36 -9.87
N VAL A 264 30.48 10.05 -8.59
CA VAL A 264 29.14 9.67 -8.10
C VAL A 264 28.15 10.83 -8.27
N VAL A 265 28.56 12.04 -7.90
CA VAL A 265 27.72 13.23 -8.05
C VAL A 265 27.45 13.54 -9.52
N LEU A 266 28.46 13.42 -10.40
CA LEU A 266 28.28 13.60 -11.84
C LEU A 266 27.26 12.59 -12.41
N ALA A 267 27.32 11.32 -12.00
CA ALA A 267 26.33 10.33 -12.40
C ALA A 267 24.91 10.71 -11.96
N ALA A 268 24.75 11.21 -10.73
CA ALA A 268 23.45 11.64 -10.20
C ALA A 268 22.88 12.89 -10.92
N VAL A 269 23.70 13.93 -11.11
CA VAL A 269 23.23 15.18 -11.74
C VAL A 269 23.02 15.03 -13.24
N TYR A 270 23.68 14.04 -13.86
CA TYR A 270 23.46 13.70 -15.25
C TYR A 270 22.06 13.10 -15.46
N THR A 271 21.63 12.21 -14.57
CA THR A 271 20.30 11.56 -14.64
C THR A 271 19.18 12.50 -14.21
N ASP A 272 19.40 13.27 -13.14
CA ASP A 272 18.46 14.28 -12.66
C ASP A 272 19.22 15.49 -12.12
N GLY A 273 19.18 16.62 -12.84
CA GLY A 273 19.82 17.87 -12.42
C GLY A 273 19.35 18.38 -11.04
N LEU A 274 18.14 18.02 -10.60
CA LEU A 274 17.61 18.36 -9.27
C LEU A 274 18.26 17.56 -8.13
N SER A 275 19.20 16.65 -8.43
CA SER A 275 20.03 15.98 -7.42
C SER A 275 21.20 16.83 -6.90
N LEU A 276 21.55 17.92 -7.57
CA LEU A 276 22.59 18.87 -7.16
C LEU A 276 22.49 19.37 -5.69
N PRO A 277 21.31 19.62 -5.09
CA PRO A 277 21.20 20.02 -3.69
C PRO A 277 21.80 19.01 -2.71
N TYR A 278 21.83 17.72 -3.08
CA TYR A 278 22.31 16.63 -2.24
C TYR A 278 23.84 16.46 -2.30
N ALA A 279 24.49 17.07 -3.30
CA ALA A 279 25.94 17.10 -3.38
C ALA A 279 26.55 17.98 -2.27
N SER A 280 27.81 17.71 -1.94
CA SER A 280 28.52 18.51 -0.95
C SER A 280 28.62 20.00 -1.37
N PRO A 281 28.73 20.94 -0.42
CA PRO A 281 28.90 22.37 -0.74
C PRO A 281 30.05 22.64 -1.72
N GLU A 282 31.14 21.87 -1.62
CA GLU A 282 32.31 21.98 -2.49
C GLU A 282 31.95 21.63 -3.95
N LEU A 283 31.23 20.53 -4.17
CA LEU A 283 30.81 20.13 -5.53
C LEU A 283 29.66 20.97 -6.09
N ARG A 284 28.86 21.62 -5.24
CA ARG A 284 27.93 22.68 -5.67
C ARG A 284 28.63 23.96 -6.12
N GLY A 285 29.92 24.08 -5.82
CA GLY A 285 30.83 25.11 -6.35
C GLY A 285 31.73 24.61 -7.48
N ASP A 286 31.68 23.32 -7.83
CA ASP A 286 32.45 22.76 -8.94
C ASP A 286 31.75 23.10 -10.26
N ARG A 287 32.50 23.75 -11.14
CA ARG A 287 31.99 24.24 -12.42
C ARG A 287 31.47 23.11 -13.31
N ASP A 288 32.15 21.98 -13.37
CA ASP A 288 31.80 20.87 -14.27
C ASP A 288 30.52 20.17 -13.79
N VAL A 289 30.42 19.97 -12.47
CA VAL A 289 29.23 19.39 -11.83
C VAL A 289 28.02 20.28 -12.05
N VAL A 290 28.12 21.58 -11.76
CA VAL A 290 27.01 22.51 -11.92
C VAL A 290 26.61 22.66 -13.38
N LEU A 291 27.54 22.76 -14.31
CA LEU A 291 27.21 22.82 -15.74
C LEU A 291 26.49 21.55 -16.21
N SER A 292 26.89 20.38 -15.70
CA SER A 292 26.21 19.12 -16.02
C SER A 292 24.79 19.08 -15.47
N ALA A 293 24.61 19.45 -14.19
CA ALA A 293 23.30 19.53 -13.54
C ALA A 293 22.35 20.51 -14.27
N VAL A 294 22.86 21.70 -14.59
CA VAL A 294 22.11 22.76 -15.25
C VAL A 294 21.71 22.37 -16.67
N ARG A 295 22.54 21.63 -17.40
CA ARG A 295 22.20 21.09 -18.73
C ARG A 295 21.09 20.06 -18.66
N SER A 296 21.04 19.26 -17.59
CA SER A 296 19.97 18.30 -17.34
C SER A 296 18.66 18.99 -16.93
N CYS A 297 18.73 19.95 -15.99
CA CYS A 297 17.60 20.76 -15.55
C CYS A 297 18.04 22.19 -15.23
N GLY A 298 17.54 23.19 -15.98
CA GLY A 298 17.93 24.60 -15.78
C GLY A 298 17.70 25.12 -14.36
N SER A 299 16.63 24.63 -13.70
CA SER A 299 16.29 24.95 -12.31
C SER A 299 17.34 24.50 -11.29
N ALA A 300 18.22 23.55 -11.64
CA ALA A 300 19.33 23.13 -10.79
C ALA A 300 20.26 24.30 -10.43
N LEU A 301 20.30 25.37 -11.25
CA LEU A 301 21.08 26.57 -10.97
C LEU A 301 20.76 27.18 -9.60
N ALA A 302 19.51 27.05 -9.12
CA ALA A 302 19.10 27.56 -7.80
C ALA A 302 19.94 26.98 -6.64
N HIS A 303 20.50 25.79 -6.84
CA HIS A 303 21.26 25.06 -5.82
C HIS A 303 22.78 25.16 -5.97
N ALA A 304 23.27 25.85 -7.02
CA ALA A 304 24.69 26.12 -7.20
C ALA A 304 25.20 27.20 -6.22
N SER A 305 26.53 27.24 -6.03
CA SER A 305 27.18 28.29 -5.25
C SER A 305 26.84 29.69 -5.78
N SER A 306 26.87 30.70 -4.90
CA SER A 306 26.59 32.10 -5.29
C SER A 306 27.50 32.58 -6.44
N GLN A 307 28.74 32.13 -6.46
CA GLN A 307 29.73 32.44 -7.48
C GLN A 307 29.32 31.89 -8.86
N LEU A 308 28.88 30.64 -8.93
CA LEU A 308 28.45 30.02 -10.19
C LEU A 308 27.08 30.52 -10.65
N ARG A 309 26.19 30.89 -9.72
CA ARG A 309 24.92 31.57 -10.06
C ARG A 309 25.14 32.93 -10.73
N ALA A 310 26.18 33.66 -10.32
CA ALA A 310 26.56 34.94 -10.94
C ALA A 310 27.37 34.77 -12.24
N SER A 311 27.80 33.54 -12.59
CA SER A 311 28.56 33.28 -13.80
C SER A 311 27.66 33.42 -15.03
N LYS A 312 28.00 34.35 -15.91
CA LYS A 312 27.29 34.57 -17.18
C LYS A 312 27.16 33.28 -18.00
N GLU A 313 28.21 32.47 -18.03
CA GLU A 313 28.22 31.23 -18.79
C GLU A 313 27.24 30.19 -18.24
N VAL A 314 27.27 29.96 -16.92
CA VAL A 314 26.39 28.97 -16.25
C VAL A 314 24.94 29.44 -16.29
N ALA A 315 24.69 30.74 -16.08
CA ALA A 315 23.37 31.33 -16.21
C ALA A 315 22.81 31.20 -17.64
N LEU A 316 23.64 31.46 -18.66
CA LEU A 316 23.25 31.23 -20.05
C LEU A 316 22.97 29.76 -20.36
N ALA A 317 23.75 28.83 -19.78
CA ALA A 317 23.48 27.40 -19.91
C ALA A 317 22.13 27.02 -19.29
N ALA A 318 21.78 27.58 -18.12
CA ALA A 318 20.51 27.33 -17.45
C ALA A 318 19.30 27.83 -18.23
N VAL A 319 19.38 29.04 -18.78
CA VAL A 319 18.30 29.61 -19.60
C VAL A 319 18.10 28.82 -20.90
N ARG A 320 19.16 28.19 -21.42
CA ARG A 320 19.11 27.38 -22.64
C ARG A 320 18.67 25.94 -22.39
N ALA A 321 18.88 25.42 -21.18
CA ALA A 321 18.43 24.09 -20.81
C ALA A 321 16.90 24.09 -20.71
N ARG A 322 16.26 23.13 -21.38
CA ARG A 322 14.79 23.01 -21.34
C ARG A 322 14.38 22.45 -19.98
N GLY A 323 13.80 23.32 -19.16
CA GLY A 323 12.99 23.03 -17.98
C GLY A 323 11.85 24.04 -17.95
#